data_AF-A0A9X3SDD3-F1
#
_entry.id   AF-A0A9X3SDD3-F1
#
_cell.length_a   1.000
_cell.length_b   1.000
_cell.length_c   1.000
_cell.angle_alpha   90.00
_cell.angle_beta   90.00
_cell.angle_gamma   90.00
#
_symmetry.space_group_name_H-M   'P 1'
#
loop_
_entity.id
_entity.type
_entity.pdbx_description
1 polymer ?
#
loop_
_entity_poly.entity_id
_entity_poly.type
_entity_poly.pdbx_seq_one_letter_code
_entity_poly.pdbx_strand_id
1 'polypeptide(L)'
;MSLDDTLRRADPITDSELAALPLDTFEAELRESILARPVRRRPTPPRRRLIPLAGALVASALTAFLLLLPGGGRDDRAWAAELVRVAESVPRLLVGDWKVTRADQFDVGMGEMDFTDGARTVQLSWRKGDPQPQKDGILAWEQDGYALELRGEASAEARAELRSVSVDEWLAAMPASVVQPSESDKVVDAMLEDMNPPPGFDRTALDFSGAPRDRYQLGAAVVAEVACGWIKLWVEGGEKERAEAVVELRKVQQSAVLAEMAKQGHYHEVLGQYVDALAGDGTVVGGKVLSVEESYKDALGC
;
A
#
# COMPACT_ATOMS: atom_id res chain seq x y z
N MET A 1 -8.41 17.64 38.98
CA MET A 1 -9.31 17.05 37.98
C MET A 1 -8.40 16.38 36.95
N SER A 2 -8.44 15.05 36.86
CA SER A 2 -7.52 14.32 35.97
C SER A 2 -8.01 14.37 34.50
N LEU A 3 -7.13 14.01 33.57
CA LEU A 3 -7.50 13.82 32.16
C LEU A 3 -8.61 12.76 32.03
N ASP A 4 -8.50 11.68 32.81
CA ASP A 4 -9.51 10.60 32.85
C ASP A 4 -10.87 11.11 33.31
N ASP A 5 -10.93 12.03 34.28
CA ASP A 5 -12.19 12.65 34.73
C ASP A 5 -12.81 13.57 33.67
N THR A 6 -12.00 14.05 32.72
CA THR A 6 -12.44 14.93 31.64
C THR A 6 -12.94 14.09 30.46
N LEU A 7 -12.22 13.03 30.10
CA LEU A 7 -12.65 12.05 29.10
C LEU A 7 -13.95 11.34 29.51
N ARG A 8 -14.06 10.89 30.77
CA ARG A 8 -15.27 10.24 31.28
C ARG A 8 -16.51 11.14 31.29
N ARG A 9 -16.34 12.47 31.35
CA ARG A 9 -17.44 13.44 31.25
C ARG A 9 -17.78 13.82 29.81
N ALA A 10 -16.85 13.64 28.90
CA ALA A 10 -17.05 13.91 27.48
C ALA A 10 -17.68 12.70 26.74
N ASP A 11 -17.62 11.51 27.33
CA ASP A 11 -18.29 10.33 26.78
C ASP A 11 -19.81 10.42 27.01
N PRO A 12 -20.64 10.51 25.95
CA PRO A 12 -22.09 10.51 26.08
C PRO A 12 -22.66 9.16 26.54
N ILE A 13 -21.85 8.10 26.58
CA ILE A 13 -22.27 6.75 26.97
C ILE A 13 -21.46 6.30 28.20
N THR A 14 -22.17 5.96 29.28
CA THR A 14 -21.55 5.46 30.50
C THR A 14 -21.26 3.96 30.42
N ASP A 15 -20.26 3.48 31.17
CA ASP A 15 -19.95 2.04 31.28
C ASP A 15 -21.17 1.21 31.71
N SER A 16 -22.06 1.78 32.53
CA SER A 16 -23.32 1.15 32.93
C SER A 16 -24.34 1.04 31.79
N GLU A 17 -24.39 2.03 30.90
CA GLU A 17 -25.24 1.96 29.71
C GLU A 17 -24.70 0.95 28.71
N LEU A 18 -23.38 0.88 28.56
CA LEU A 18 -22.71 -0.11 27.71
C LEU A 18 -22.93 -1.54 28.24
N ALA A 19 -22.80 -1.75 29.56
CA ALA A 19 -23.04 -3.05 30.19
C ALA A 19 -24.53 -3.47 30.18
N ALA A 20 -25.45 -2.50 30.05
CA ALA A 20 -26.88 -2.77 29.91
C ALA A 20 -27.32 -3.06 28.47
N LEU A 21 -26.43 -2.96 27.48
CA LEU A 21 -26.75 -3.32 26.10
C LEU A 21 -26.96 -4.83 25.98
N PRO A 22 -28.09 -5.29 25.40
CA PRO A 22 -28.35 -6.71 25.18
C PRO A 22 -27.57 -7.23 23.97
N LEU A 23 -26.24 -7.28 24.09
CA LEU A 23 -25.35 -7.65 22.99
C LEU A 23 -25.65 -9.05 22.41
N ASP A 24 -26.03 -10.00 23.26
CA ASP A 24 -26.40 -11.36 22.84
C ASP A 24 -27.63 -11.36 21.92
N THR A 25 -28.61 -10.49 22.19
CA THR A 25 -29.81 -10.33 21.36
C THR A 25 -29.44 -9.73 20.01
N PHE A 26 -28.60 -8.70 19.99
CA PHE A 26 -28.15 -8.08 18.74
C PHE A 26 -27.30 -9.02 17.89
N GLU A 27 -26.45 -9.85 18.51
CA GLU A 27 -25.66 -10.86 17.78
C GLU A 27 -26.57 -11.90 17.13
N ALA A 28 -27.62 -12.35 17.85
CA ALA A 28 -28.60 -13.30 17.32
C ALA A 28 -29.39 -12.71 16.15
N GLU A 29 -29.89 -11.47 16.29
CA GLU A 29 -30.60 -10.76 15.21
C GLU A 29 -29.69 -10.52 13.99
N LEU A 30 -28.42 -10.18 14.21
CA LEU A 30 -27.47 -9.96 13.14
C LEU A 30 -27.19 -11.25 12.37
N ARG A 31 -26.95 -12.37 13.08
CA ARG A 31 -26.78 -13.71 12.47
C ARG A 31 -28.02 -14.10 11.67
N GLU A 32 -29.21 -13.90 12.21
CA GLU A 32 -30.45 -14.19 11.51
C GLU A 32 -30.58 -13.34 10.24
N SER A 33 -30.25 -12.05 10.29
CA SER A 33 -30.31 -11.16 9.12
C SER A 33 -29.30 -11.57 8.01
N ILE A 34 -28.12 -12.07 8.39
CA ILE A 34 -27.11 -12.54 7.45
C ILE A 34 -27.59 -13.81 6.75
N LEU A 35 -28.15 -14.75 7.51
CA LEU A 35 -28.68 -16.01 6.97
C LEU A 35 -29.94 -15.80 6.13
N ALA A 36 -30.79 -14.83 6.51
CA ALA A 36 -32.02 -14.51 5.82
C ALA A 36 -31.83 -13.68 4.55
N ARG A 37 -30.64 -13.09 4.31
CA ARG A 37 -30.38 -12.37 3.07
C ARG A 37 -30.23 -13.37 1.91
N PRO A 38 -31.16 -13.37 0.93
CA PRO A 38 -30.99 -14.19 -0.25
C PRO A 38 -29.76 -13.72 -1.02
N VAL A 39 -28.84 -14.64 -1.28
CA VAL A 39 -27.68 -14.42 -2.14
C VAL A 39 -28.20 -14.00 -3.51
N ARG A 40 -28.08 -12.71 -3.85
CA ARG A 40 -28.39 -12.20 -5.20
C ARG A 40 -27.48 -12.92 -6.17
N ARG A 41 -28.01 -13.89 -6.91
CA ARG A 41 -27.30 -14.51 -8.02
C ARG A 41 -26.93 -13.40 -9.01
N ARG A 42 -25.62 -13.17 -9.18
CA ARG A 42 -25.11 -12.27 -10.22
C ARG A 42 -25.75 -12.69 -11.55
N PRO A 43 -26.43 -11.79 -12.27
CA PRO A 43 -26.93 -12.11 -13.60
C PRO A 43 -25.75 -12.52 -14.49
N THR A 44 -25.84 -13.68 -15.10
CA THR A 44 -24.83 -14.18 -16.05
C THR A 44 -24.74 -13.19 -17.20
N PRO A 45 -23.57 -12.62 -17.52
CA PRO A 45 -23.46 -11.66 -18.60
C PRO A 45 -23.82 -12.34 -19.94
N PRO A 46 -24.59 -11.68 -20.83
CA PRO A 46 -24.93 -12.24 -22.12
C PRO A 46 -23.67 -12.42 -22.98
N ARG A 47 -23.51 -13.60 -23.59
CA ARG A 47 -22.45 -13.91 -24.56
C ARG A 47 -22.51 -12.90 -25.72
N ARG A 48 -21.60 -11.93 -25.73
CA ARG A 48 -21.40 -11.02 -26.87
C ARG A 48 -20.92 -11.83 -28.07
N ARG A 49 -21.72 -11.85 -29.14
CA ARG A 49 -21.29 -12.35 -30.46
C ARG A 49 -20.31 -11.34 -31.05
N LEU A 50 -19.10 -11.80 -31.35
CA LEU A 50 -18.10 -11.01 -32.07
C LEU A 50 -18.57 -10.80 -33.52
N ILE A 51 -18.76 -9.54 -33.91
CA ILE A 51 -18.90 -9.15 -35.32
C ILE A 51 -17.52 -8.67 -35.78
N PRO A 52 -16.96 -9.22 -36.88
CA PRO A 52 -15.71 -8.73 -37.43
C PRO A 52 -15.94 -7.38 -38.13
N LEU A 53 -15.33 -6.32 -37.60
CA LEU A 53 -15.25 -5.03 -38.28
C LEU A 53 -13.94 -4.98 -39.08
N ALA A 54 -14.10 -4.99 -40.40
CA ALA A 54 -13.04 -4.72 -41.35
C ALA A 54 -12.86 -3.20 -41.52
N GLY A 55 -11.60 -2.76 -41.46
CA GLY A 55 -11.08 -1.63 -42.22
C GLY A 55 -11.32 -0.23 -41.67
N ALA A 56 -10.23 0.44 -41.27
CA ALA A 56 -9.77 1.69 -41.91
C ALA A 56 -8.41 2.11 -41.33
N LEU A 57 -7.36 2.01 -42.16
CA LEU A 57 -6.07 2.64 -41.93
C LEU A 57 -6.22 4.15 -42.13
N VAL A 58 -5.89 4.94 -41.11
CA VAL A 58 -5.58 6.37 -41.28
C VAL A 58 -4.13 6.54 -40.85
N ALA A 59 -3.28 6.76 -41.84
CA ALA A 59 -1.90 7.17 -41.67
C ALA A 59 -1.89 8.64 -41.24
N SER A 60 -1.35 8.91 -40.06
CA SER A 60 -0.99 10.26 -39.63
C SER A 60 0.50 10.29 -39.35
N ALA A 61 1.21 10.95 -40.26
CA ALA A 61 2.62 11.28 -40.14
C ALA A 61 2.82 12.32 -39.04
N LEU A 62 3.60 11.98 -38.01
CA LEU A 62 4.30 12.95 -37.19
C LEU A 62 5.79 12.59 -37.15
N THR A 63 6.48 13.36 -37.97
CA THR A 63 7.87 13.74 -38.07
C THR A 63 8.83 13.26 -36.97
N ALA A 64 9.92 12.66 -37.44
CA ALA A 64 11.08 12.24 -36.70
C ALA A 64 11.86 13.41 -36.07
N PHE A 65 12.18 13.29 -34.78
CA PHE A 65 13.38 13.88 -34.19
C PHE A 65 13.72 13.15 -32.88
N LEU A 66 14.55 12.10 -32.95
CA LEU A 66 15.36 11.56 -31.84
C LEU A 66 16.18 10.36 -32.36
N LEU A 67 17.15 10.67 -33.22
CA LEU A 67 18.31 9.81 -33.46
C LEU A 67 19.52 10.57 -32.93
N LEU A 68 20.06 10.09 -31.81
CA LEU A 68 21.46 10.11 -31.36
C LEU A 68 21.54 10.01 -29.83
N LEU A 69 21.21 8.85 -29.28
CA LEU A 69 21.77 8.38 -28.02
C LEU A 69 22.40 7.00 -28.27
N PRO A 70 23.67 6.77 -27.89
CA PRO A 70 24.33 5.49 -28.09
C PRO A 70 23.90 4.50 -27.00
N GLY A 71 23.46 3.32 -27.43
CA GLY A 71 23.53 2.08 -26.62
C GLY A 71 22.44 1.87 -25.58
N GLY A 72 21.23 1.52 -26.02
CA GLY A 72 20.25 0.80 -25.21
C GLY A 72 19.96 -0.55 -25.84
N GLY A 73 20.20 -1.63 -25.10
CA GLY A 73 20.00 -3.00 -25.56
C GLY A 73 18.53 -3.25 -25.90
N ARG A 74 18.26 -4.30 -26.67
CA ARG A 74 16.89 -4.69 -27.06
C ARG A 74 15.99 -4.99 -25.84
N ASP A 75 16.60 -5.25 -24.68
CA ASP A 75 15.93 -5.53 -23.41
C ASP A 75 15.40 -4.25 -22.72
N ASP A 76 16.06 -3.09 -22.89
CA ASP A 76 15.64 -1.82 -22.26
C ASP A 76 14.25 -1.34 -22.73
N ARG A 77 13.83 -1.74 -23.94
CA ARG A 77 12.52 -1.37 -24.49
C ARG A 77 11.37 -2.18 -23.91
N ALA A 78 11.62 -3.41 -23.46
CA ALA A 78 10.57 -4.24 -22.85
C ALA A 78 10.23 -3.71 -21.45
N TRP A 79 11.26 -3.37 -20.67
CA TRP A 79 11.11 -2.71 -19.38
C TRP A 79 10.40 -1.36 -19.50
N ALA A 80 10.76 -0.54 -20.49
CA ALA A 80 10.06 0.72 -20.74
C ALA A 80 8.56 0.54 -20.96
N ALA A 81 8.10 -0.55 -21.60
CA ALA A 81 6.68 -0.78 -21.88
C ALA A 81 5.86 -1.19 -20.64
N GLU A 82 6.49 -1.85 -19.66
CA GLU A 82 5.87 -2.18 -18.37
C GLU A 82 5.74 -0.91 -17.50
N LEU A 83 6.82 -0.13 -17.43
CA LEU A 83 6.90 1.15 -16.73
C LEU A 83 5.89 2.17 -17.25
N VAL A 84 5.79 2.27 -18.57
CA VAL A 84 4.82 3.15 -19.22
C VAL A 84 3.40 2.71 -18.89
N ARG A 85 3.08 1.41 -18.92
CA ARG A 85 1.73 0.92 -18.64
C ARG A 85 1.25 1.26 -17.23
N VAL A 86 2.11 1.18 -16.24
CA VAL A 86 1.71 1.49 -14.87
C VAL A 86 1.71 2.99 -14.59
N ALA A 87 2.67 3.73 -15.14
CA ALA A 87 2.59 5.18 -15.10
C ALA A 87 1.35 5.71 -15.88
N GLU A 88 0.85 4.96 -16.86
CA GLU A 88 -0.46 5.18 -17.52
C GLU A 88 -1.66 4.71 -16.70
N SER A 89 -1.44 3.88 -15.68
CA SER A 89 -2.47 3.32 -14.83
C SER A 89 -2.63 4.04 -13.50
N VAL A 90 -2.09 5.25 -13.34
CA VAL A 90 -2.29 6.09 -12.14
C VAL A 90 -2.63 7.53 -12.53
N PRO A 91 -3.39 8.27 -11.72
CA PRO A 91 -3.61 9.69 -11.95
C PRO A 91 -2.30 10.48 -11.82
N ARG A 92 -1.66 10.79 -12.95
CA ARG A 92 -0.43 11.59 -13.01
C ARG A 92 -0.73 13.07 -12.81
N LEU A 93 -0.98 13.44 -11.57
CA LEU A 93 -1.43 14.78 -11.19
C LEU A 93 -0.36 15.50 -10.39
N LEU A 94 -0.10 16.76 -10.77
CA LEU A 94 0.74 17.69 -10.02
C LEU A 94 -0.03 18.99 -9.78
N VAL A 95 0.33 19.72 -8.71
CA VAL A 95 -0.29 21.00 -8.34
C VAL A 95 0.67 22.13 -8.70
N GLY A 96 0.37 22.93 -9.73
CA GLY A 96 1.08 24.18 -10.04
C GLY A 96 2.61 24.11 -9.85
N ASP A 97 3.11 25.04 -9.02
CA ASP A 97 4.52 25.13 -8.59
C ASP A 97 4.78 24.45 -7.22
N TRP A 98 3.83 23.65 -6.73
CA TRP A 98 3.94 22.99 -5.44
C TRP A 98 4.91 21.82 -5.51
N LYS A 99 5.64 21.59 -4.43
CA LYS A 99 6.59 20.48 -4.32
C LYS A 99 5.90 19.25 -3.74
N VAL A 100 6.15 18.09 -4.33
CA VAL A 100 5.80 16.79 -3.74
C VAL A 100 6.76 16.51 -2.57
N THR A 101 6.22 16.34 -1.37
CA THR A 101 7.01 16.04 -0.16
C THR A 101 6.89 14.60 0.28
N ARG A 102 5.76 13.96 -0.03
CA ARG A 102 5.51 12.54 0.20
C ARG A 102 4.71 11.98 -0.95
N ALA A 103 4.95 10.73 -1.27
CA ALA A 103 4.26 10.01 -2.32
C ALA A 103 4.30 8.53 -1.95
N ASP A 104 3.18 7.99 -1.45
CA ASP A 104 3.12 6.63 -0.91
C ASP A 104 1.83 5.89 -1.31
N GLN A 105 1.72 4.63 -0.84
CA GLN A 105 0.61 3.71 -1.11
C GLN A 105 0.31 3.51 -2.61
N PHE A 106 1.34 3.56 -3.46
CA PHE A 106 1.20 3.35 -4.89
C PHE A 106 0.85 1.91 -5.24
N ASP A 107 -0.40 1.70 -5.63
CA ASP A 107 -0.76 0.64 -6.55
C ASP A 107 -1.61 1.20 -7.71
N VAL A 108 -1.92 0.35 -8.69
CA VAL A 108 -2.73 0.76 -9.87
C VAL A 108 -4.15 1.19 -9.50
N GLY A 109 -4.59 0.91 -8.28
CA GLY A 109 -5.92 1.12 -7.75
C GLY A 109 -5.98 2.23 -6.71
N MET A 110 -4.90 2.61 -6.04
CA MET A 110 -4.90 3.66 -5.02
C MET A 110 -3.52 4.30 -4.82
N GLY A 111 -3.51 5.42 -4.11
CA GLY A 111 -2.29 6.04 -3.64
C GLY A 111 -2.51 7.44 -3.09
N GLU A 112 -1.44 8.02 -2.57
CA GLU A 112 -1.46 9.28 -1.86
C GLU A 112 -0.21 10.11 -2.16
N MET A 113 -0.38 11.42 -2.25
CA MET A 113 0.71 12.39 -2.43
C MET A 113 0.45 13.62 -1.55
N ASP A 114 1.49 14.06 -0.84
CA ASP A 114 1.48 15.33 -0.13
C ASP A 114 2.24 16.39 -0.94
N PHE A 115 1.62 17.56 -1.08
CA PHE A 115 2.18 18.73 -1.75
C PHE A 115 2.37 19.86 -0.75
N THR A 116 3.38 20.72 -0.98
CA THR A 116 3.57 21.97 -0.24
C THR A 116 3.97 23.12 -1.17
N ASP A 117 3.45 24.32 -0.87
CA ASP A 117 3.92 25.60 -1.43
C ASP A 117 4.98 26.28 -0.54
N GLY A 118 5.41 25.60 0.53
CA GLY A 118 6.34 26.11 1.54
C GLY A 118 5.66 26.74 2.76
N ALA A 119 4.38 27.10 2.68
CA ALA A 119 3.60 27.64 3.80
C ALA A 119 2.43 26.72 4.20
N ARG A 120 1.84 26.05 3.21
CA ARG A 120 0.64 25.22 3.33
C ARG A 120 0.94 23.82 2.81
N THR A 121 0.13 22.87 3.24
CA THR A 121 0.18 21.49 2.74
C THR A 121 -1.21 21.06 2.29
N VAL A 122 -1.22 20.18 1.29
CA VAL A 122 -2.43 19.51 0.83
C VAL A 122 -2.08 18.06 0.51
N GLN A 123 -2.98 17.16 0.85
CA GLN A 123 -2.88 15.75 0.54
C GLN A 123 -3.85 15.43 -0.58
N LEU A 124 -3.33 14.87 -1.67
CA LEU A 124 -4.10 14.23 -2.73
C LEU A 124 -4.11 12.73 -2.47
N SER A 125 -5.28 12.12 -2.43
CA SER A 125 -5.42 10.66 -2.51
C SER A 125 -6.30 10.28 -3.70
N TRP A 126 -6.05 9.10 -4.26
CA TRP A 126 -6.90 8.51 -5.27
C TRP A 126 -7.19 7.05 -4.95
N ARG A 127 -8.34 6.57 -5.44
CA ARG A 127 -8.69 5.16 -5.46
C ARG A 127 -9.60 4.82 -6.63
N LYS A 128 -9.52 3.62 -7.18
CA LYS A 128 -10.42 3.14 -8.23
C LYS A 128 -11.84 3.00 -7.70
N GLY A 129 -12.80 3.37 -8.54
CA GLY A 129 -14.23 3.27 -8.25
C GLY A 129 -14.84 4.58 -7.74
N ASP A 130 -16.01 4.47 -7.12
CA ASP A 130 -16.87 5.63 -6.82
C ASP A 130 -16.32 6.47 -5.67
N PRO A 131 -16.43 7.82 -5.71
CA PRO A 131 -16.01 8.71 -4.63
C PRO A 131 -16.76 8.44 -3.33
N GLN A 132 -16.08 8.69 -2.19
CA GLN A 132 -16.74 8.56 -0.90
C GLN A 132 -17.76 9.70 -0.80
N PRO A 133 -18.81 9.56 0.04
CA PRO A 133 -19.66 10.67 0.38
C PRO A 133 -18.83 11.86 0.84
N GLN A 134 -19.16 13.06 0.34
CA GLN A 134 -18.43 14.27 0.69
C GLN A 134 -18.49 14.53 2.19
N LYS A 135 -17.34 14.86 2.77
CA LYS A 135 -17.19 15.27 4.17
C LYS A 135 -16.65 16.69 4.22
N ASP A 136 -16.98 17.41 5.29
CA ASP A 136 -16.44 18.75 5.51
C ASP A 136 -14.91 18.72 5.52
N GLY A 137 -14.29 19.69 4.81
CA GLY A 137 -12.83 19.76 4.66
C GLY A 137 -12.24 18.81 3.61
N ILE A 138 -13.06 18.07 2.86
CA ILE A 138 -12.61 17.21 1.76
C ILE A 138 -13.22 17.67 0.43
N LEU A 139 -12.35 17.94 -0.55
CA LEU A 139 -12.76 18.15 -1.93
C LEU A 139 -12.61 16.85 -2.70
N ALA A 140 -13.74 16.18 -2.97
CA ALA A 140 -13.77 14.91 -3.69
C ALA A 140 -14.32 15.09 -5.11
N TRP A 141 -13.77 14.37 -6.09
CA TRP A 141 -14.29 14.31 -7.45
C TRP A 141 -13.93 12.97 -8.13
N GLU A 142 -14.50 12.72 -9.30
CA GLU A 142 -14.14 11.57 -10.14
C GLU A 142 -13.36 12.03 -11.37
N GLN A 143 -12.32 11.28 -11.73
CA GLN A 143 -11.58 11.46 -12.99
C GLN A 143 -11.04 10.12 -13.48
N ASP A 144 -11.29 9.77 -14.75
CA ASP A 144 -10.74 8.58 -15.40
C ASP A 144 -10.99 7.26 -14.63
N GLY A 145 -12.14 7.14 -13.95
CA GLY A 145 -12.50 5.96 -13.14
C GLY A 145 -11.85 5.90 -11.75
N TYR A 146 -11.18 6.98 -11.33
CA TYR A 146 -10.69 7.17 -9.98
C TYR A 146 -11.57 8.17 -9.22
N ALA A 147 -11.87 7.83 -7.99
CA ALA A 147 -12.23 8.78 -6.95
C ALA A 147 -10.97 9.48 -6.46
N LEU A 148 -10.95 10.80 -6.52
CA LEU A 148 -9.87 11.63 -6.01
C LEU A 148 -10.37 12.49 -4.87
N GLU A 149 -9.49 12.72 -3.90
CA GLU A 149 -9.76 13.56 -2.73
C GLU A 149 -8.58 14.48 -2.47
N LEU A 150 -8.84 15.77 -2.32
CA LEU A 150 -7.90 16.74 -1.73
C LEU A 150 -8.32 17.06 -0.31
N ARG A 151 -7.34 17.03 0.61
CA ARG A 151 -7.51 17.33 2.03
C ARG A 151 -6.49 18.35 2.47
N GLY A 152 -6.91 19.29 3.30
CA GLY A 152 -6.06 20.37 3.83
C GLY A 152 -6.64 21.75 3.56
N GLU A 153 -6.10 22.75 4.25
CA GLU A 153 -6.63 24.13 4.26
C GLU A 153 -6.59 24.81 2.88
N ALA A 154 -5.68 24.39 2.01
CA ALA A 154 -5.48 24.94 0.67
C ALA A 154 -6.06 24.05 -0.46
N SER A 155 -6.99 23.15 -0.13
CA SER A 155 -7.51 22.17 -1.10
C SER A 155 -8.16 22.83 -2.32
N ALA A 156 -8.83 23.98 -2.15
CA ALA A 156 -9.52 24.66 -3.24
C ALA A 156 -8.54 25.28 -4.24
N GLU A 157 -7.49 25.94 -3.75
CA GLU A 157 -6.41 26.50 -4.54
C GLU A 157 -5.62 25.40 -5.25
N ALA A 158 -5.24 24.35 -4.51
CA ALA A 158 -4.57 23.20 -5.09
C ALA A 158 -5.41 22.54 -6.19
N ARG A 159 -6.74 22.45 -6.02
CA ARG A 159 -7.64 21.90 -7.04
C ARG A 159 -7.65 22.75 -8.32
N ALA A 160 -7.55 24.07 -8.20
CA ALA A 160 -7.52 25.00 -9.31
C ALA A 160 -6.19 24.93 -10.10
N GLU A 161 -5.09 24.58 -9.43
CA GLU A 161 -3.75 24.44 -10.01
C GLU A 161 -3.41 23.00 -10.44
N LEU A 162 -4.28 22.04 -10.13
CA LEU A 162 -4.08 20.63 -10.42
C LEU A 162 -4.09 20.39 -11.94
N ARG A 163 -3.05 19.73 -12.43
CA ARG A 163 -2.86 19.41 -13.85
C ARG A 163 -2.40 17.99 -14.06
N SER A 164 -2.86 17.39 -15.15
CA SER A 164 -2.34 16.11 -15.64
C SER A 164 -1.02 16.32 -16.36
N VAL A 165 -0.04 15.49 -16.08
CA VAL A 165 1.32 15.60 -16.60
C VAL A 165 1.78 14.33 -17.31
N SER A 166 2.91 14.43 -18.02
CA SER A 166 3.58 13.28 -18.63
C SER A 166 4.17 12.34 -17.58
N VAL A 167 4.50 11.11 -17.97
CA VAL A 167 5.19 10.14 -17.09
C VAL A 167 6.51 10.71 -16.58
N ASP A 168 7.33 11.24 -17.49
CA ASP A 168 8.67 11.75 -17.16
C ASP A 168 8.59 12.93 -16.20
N GLU A 169 7.65 13.86 -16.44
CA GLU A 169 7.45 15.02 -15.56
C GLU A 169 6.95 14.59 -14.17
N TRP A 170 6.04 13.63 -14.10
CA TRP A 170 5.52 13.11 -12.85
C TRP A 170 6.62 12.40 -12.04
N LEU A 171 7.40 11.52 -12.68
CA LEU A 171 8.53 10.82 -12.04
C LEU A 171 9.63 11.79 -11.60
N ALA A 172 9.92 12.83 -12.39
CA ALA A 172 10.91 13.85 -12.05
C ALA A 172 10.49 14.71 -10.84
N ALA A 173 9.19 14.81 -10.55
CA ALA A 173 8.65 15.53 -9.40
C ALA A 173 8.66 14.70 -8.11
N MET A 174 8.87 13.38 -8.19
CA MET A 174 8.84 12.51 -7.01
C MET A 174 9.95 12.87 -6.01
N PRO A 175 9.68 12.79 -4.69
CA PRO A 175 10.71 13.02 -3.68
C PRO A 175 11.74 11.91 -3.69
N ALA A 176 12.91 12.17 -3.12
CA ALA A 176 14.01 11.20 -3.04
C ALA A 176 13.67 9.93 -2.22
N SER A 177 12.59 9.94 -1.43
CA SER A 177 12.11 8.74 -0.74
C SER A 177 11.43 7.74 -1.68
N VAL A 178 11.01 8.17 -2.88
CA VAL A 178 10.41 7.27 -3.87
C VAL A 178 11.50 6.52 -4.62
N VAL A 179 11.42 5.20 -4.57
CA VAL A 179 12.21 4.30 -5.39
C VAL A 179 11.60 4.26 -6.78
N GLN A 180 12.40 4.65 -7.77
CA GLN A 180 11.99 4.57 -9.16
C GLN A 180 11.88 3.11 -9.59
N PRO A 181 10.90 2.77 -10.44
CA PRO A 181 10.72 1.40 -10.90
C PRO A 181 11.96 0.75 -11.51
N SER A 182 12.78 1.50 -12.25
CA SER A 182 14.02 1.01 -12.85
C SER A 182 15.14 0.73 -11.83
N GLU A 183 15.04 1.28 -10.63
CA GLU A 183 15.99 1.04 -9.53
C GLU A 183 15.45 0.01 -8.52
N SER A 184 14.17 -0.41 -8.63
CA SER A 184 13.51 -1.26 -7.64
C SER A 184 14.29 -2.54 -7.35
N ASP A 185 14.75 -3.26 -8.36
CA ASP A 185 15.46 -4.53 -8.15
C ASP A 185 16.77 -4.35 -7.38
N LYS A 186 17.55 -3.35 -7.77
CA LYS A 186 18.80 -3.01 -7.09
C LYS A 186 18.56 -2.59 -5.64
N VAL A 187 17.49 -1.85 -5.38
CA VAL A 187 17.13 -1.44 -4.01
C VAL A 187 16.68 -2.64 -3.18
N VAL A 188 15.86 -3.53 -3.74
CA VAL A 188 15.43 -4.76 -3.05
C VAL A 188 16.63 -5.66 -2.76
N ASP A 189 17.52 -5.86 -3.73
CA ASP A 189 18.72 -6.67 -3.54
C ASP A 189 19.60 -6.09 -2.42
N ALA A 190 19.80 -4.78 -2.39
CA ALA A 190 20.52 -4.09 -1.32
C ALA A 190 19.83 -4.24 0.05
N MET A 191 18.50 -4.24 0.10
CA MET A 191 17.74 -4.48 1.35
C MET A 191 17.89 -5.92 1.83
N LEU A 192 18.13 -6.89 0.93
CA LEU A 192 18.30 -8.30 1.27
C LEU A 192 19.73 -8.66 1.71
N GLU A 193 20.73 -7.80 1.47
CA GLU A 193 22.15 -8.11 1.74
C GLU A 193 22.45 -8.50 3.20
N ASP A 194 21.73 -7.94 4.16
CA ASP A 194 21.94 -8.18 5.60
C ASP A 194 20.89 -9.12 6.22
N MET A 195 20.04 -9.72 5.39
CA MET A 195 19.05 -10.70 5.79
C MET A 195 19.39 -12.06 5.17
N ASN A 196 19.13 -13.15 5.89
CA ASN A 196 19.16 -14.48 5.30
C ASN A 196 17.73 -14.89 4.96
N PRO A 197 17.35 -14.99 3.68
CA PRO A 197 16.01 -15.44 3.33
C PRO A 197 15.79 -16.91 3.71
N PRO A 198 14.54 -17.30 4.05
CA PRO A 198 14.22 -18.68 4.40
C PRO A 198 14.42 -19.65 3.22
N PRO A 199 14.59 -20.96 3.48
CA PRO A 199 14.64 -21.95 2.41
C PRO A 199 13.42 -21.87 1.49
N GLY A 200 13.66 -21.82 0.18
CA GLY A 200 12.59 -21.69 -0.81
C GLY A 200 12.06 -20.27 -1.02
N PHE A 201 12.71 -19.25 -0.45
CA PHE A 201 12.40 -17.85 -0.73
C PHE A 201 12.43 -17.55 -2.23
N ASP A 202 11.35 -16.95 -2.73
CA ASP A 202 11.20 -16.57 -4.12
C ASP A 202 11.42 -15.06 -4.28
N ARG A 203 12.61 -14.68 -4.73
CA ARG A 203 12.95 -13.26 -4.99
C ARG A 203 12.01 -12.61 -6.03
N THR A 204 11.39 -13.40 -6.92
CA THR A 204 10.47 -12.88 -7.94
C THR A 204 9.11 -12.47 -7.36
N ALA A 205 8.77 -12.93 -6.14
CA ALA A 205 7.62 -12.42 -5.40
C ALA A 205 7.76 -10.94 -5.03
N LEU A 206 8.98 -10.41 -5.06
CA LEU A 206 9.32 -9.00 -4.83
C LEU A 206 9.52 -8.22 -6.15
N ASP A 207 8.86 -8.64 -7.24
CA ASP A 207 8.83 -7.87 -8.48
C ASP A 207 7.88 -6.66 -8.35
N PHE A 208 8.48 -5.51 -8.11
CA PHE A 208 7.79 -4.23 -8.03
C PHE A 208 8.03 -3.35 -9.25
N SER A 209 8.46 -3.93 -10.38
CA SER A 209 8.77 -3.19 -11.60
C SER A 209 7.59 -2.41 -12.18
N GLY A 210 6.38 -2.62 -11.67
CA GLY A 210 5.19 -1.88 -12.08
C GLY A 210 5.18 -0.40 -11.67
N ALA A 211 5.18 -0.06 -10.38
CA ALA A 211 4.89 1.31 -9.92
C ALA A 211 6.05 1.86 -9.07
N PRO A 212 6.27 3.19 -9.06
CA PRO A 212 7.14 3.78 -8.05
C PRO A 212 6.59 3.45 -6.67
N ARG A 213 7.47 3.24 -5.70
CA ARG A 213 7.09 2.97 -4.32
C ARG A 213 7.88 3.85 -3.39
N ASP A 214 7.24 4.34 -2.34
CA ASP A 214 7.99 4.91 -1.24
C ASP A 214 8.91 3.85 -0.63
N ARG A 215 10.13 4.26 -0.27
CA ARG A 215 11.18 3.40 0.28
C ARG A 215 10.75 2.68 1.56
N TYR A 216 9.92 3.29 2.40
CA TYR A 216 9.36 2.64 3.57
C TYR A 216 8.45 1.47 3.18
N GLN A 217 7.55 1.68 2.21
CA GLN A 217 6.60 0.64 1.76
C GLN A 217 7.33 -0.50 1.03
N LEU A 218 8.35 -0.17 0.23
CA LEU A 218 9.21 -1.18 -0.38
C LEU A 218 9.95 -1.99 0.70
N GLY A 219 10.55 -1.31 1.69
CA GLY A 219 11.20 -1.96 2.82
C GLY A 219 10.25 -2.87 3.60
N ALA A 220 9.02 -2.41 3.87
CA ALA A 220 8.00 -3.22 4.52
C ALA A 220 7.68 -4.49 3.74
N ALA A 221 7.50 -4.41 2.42
CA ALA A 221 7.23 -5.58 1.60
C ALA A 221 8.40 -6.59 1.58
N VAL A 222 9.63 -6.09 1.47
CA VAL A 222 10.84 -6.94 1.48
C VAL A 222 11.01 -7.62 2.85
N VAL A 223 10.89 -6.86 3.95
CA VAL A 223 10.99 -7.41 5.30
C VAL A 223 9.84 -8.39 5.58
N ALA A 224 8.61 -8.07 5.16
CA ALA A 224 7.45 -8.93 5.32
C ALA A 224 7.67 -10.30 4.67
N GLU A 225 8.12 -10.33 3.41
CA GLU A 225 8.31 -11.59 2.68
C GLU A 225 9.34 -12.49 3.37
N VAL A 226 10.47 -11.92 3.80
CA VAL A 226 11.50 -12.67 4.54
C VAL A 226 10.98 -13.12 5.90
N ALA A 227 10.35 -12.23 6.66
CA ALA A 227 9.86 -12.53 8.00
C ALA A 227 8.75 -13.60 7.97
N CYS A 228 7.78 -13.45 7.08
CA CYS A 228 6.68 -14.40 6.93
C CYS A 228 7.14 -15.79 6.54
N GLY A 229 8.15 -15.91 5.66
CA GLY A 229 8.70 -17.21 5.32
C GLY A 229 9.39 -17.90 6.51
N TRP A 230 10.11 -17.15 7.36
CA TRP A 230 10.67 -17.69 8.61
C TRP A 230 9.59 -18.04 9.64
N ILE A 231 8.57 -17.21 9.80
CA ILE A 231 7.44 -17.50 10.70
C ILE A 231 6.70 -18.76 10.24
N LYS A 232 6.46 -18.91 8.93
CA LYS A 232 5.88 -20.12 8.36
C LYS A 232 6.72 -21.36 8.68
N LEU A 233 8.04 -21.28 8.50
CA LEU A 233 8.95 -22.37 8.85
C LEU A 233 8.89 -22.70 10.36
N TRP A 234 8.76 -21.71 11.22
CA TRP A 234 8.56 -21.93 12.66
C TRP A 234 7.23 -22.64 12.95
N VAL A 235 6.13 -22.19 12.34
CA VAL A 235 4.80 -22.78 12.54
C VAL A 235 4.77 -24.25 12.11
N GLU A 236 5.24 -24.51 10.89
CA GLU A 236 5.14 -25.83 10.22
C GLU A 236 6.29 -26.78 10.57
N GLY A 237 7.43 -26.25 11.03
CA GLY A 237 8.68 -27.00 11.25
C GLY A 237 8.78 -27.68 12.61
N GLY A 238 9.84 -28.48 12.75
CA GLY A 238 10.22 -29.12 14.00
C GLY A 238 11.01 -28.20 14.94
N GLU A 239 11.48 -28.74 16.05
CA GLU A 239 12.22 -27.98 17.07
C GLU A 239 13.46 -27.26 16.51
N LYS A 240 14.20 -27.91 15.60
CA LYS A 240 15.39 -27.34 14.98
C LYS A 240 15.03 -26.16 14.08
N GLU A 241 14.05 -26.34 13.19
CA GLU A 241 13.58 -25.32 12.25
C GLU A 241 13.00 -24.11 13.00
N ARG A 242 12.28 -24.36 14.10
CA ARG A 242 11.79 -23.31 15.00
C ARG A 242 12.92 -22.50 15.62
N ALA A 243 13.93 -23.16 16.19
CA ALA A 243 15.06 -22.48 16.78
C ALA A 243 15.84 -21.64 15.75
N GLU A 244 16.02 -22.16 14.55
CA GLU A 244 16.67 -21.46 13.43
C GLU A 244 15.86 -20.22 13.01
N ALA A 245 14.54 -20.34 12.83
CA ALA A 245 13.68 -19.23 12.47
C ALA A 245 13.75 -18.05 13.47
N VAL A 246 13.80 -18.33 14.78
CA VAL A 246 13.96 -17.26 15.80
C VAL A 246 15.30 -16.54 15.66
N VAL A 247 16.38 -17.27 15.38
CA VAL A 247 17.72 -16.67 15.19
C VAL A 247 17.74 -15.77 13.96
N GLU A 248 17.19 -16.23 12.84
CA GLU A 248 17.18 -15.46 11.59
C GLU A 248 16.24 -14.25 11.65
N LEU A 249 15.07 -14.38 12.29
CA LEU A 249 14.16 -13.25 12.51
C LEU A 249 14.76 -12.15 13.40
N ARG A 250 15.59 -12.50 14.38
CA ARG A 250 16.36 -11.50 15.14
C ARG A 250 17.36 -10.75 14.28
N LYS A 251 17.94 -11.37 13.25
CA LYS A 251 18.81 -10.67 12.28
C LYS A 251 17.99 -9.74 11.40
N VAL A 252 16.82 -10.17 10.94
CA VAL A 252 15.87 -9.31 10.22
C VAL A 252 15.51 -8.08 11.07
N GLN A 253 15.25 -8.26 12.37
CA GLN A 253 14.98 -7.18 13.30
C GLN A 253 16.15 -6.17 13.43
N GLN A 254 17.38 -6.61 13.18
CA GLN A 254 18.60 -5.82 13.26
C GLN A 254 19.04 -5.26 11.91
N SER A 255 18.31 -5.55 10.84
CA SER A 255 18.66 -5.11 9.48
C SER A 255 18.66 -3.58 9.36
N ALA A 256 19.51 -3.08 8.47
CA ALA A 256 19.61 -1.68 8.11
C ALA A 256 18.30 -1.14 7.55
N VAL A 257 17.57 -1.94 6.76
CA VAL A 257 16.26 -1.55 6.22
C VAL A 257 15.24 -1.32 7.35
N LEU A 258 15.17 -2.21 8.35
CA LEU A 258 14.24 -2.04 9.45
C LEU A 258 14.63 -0.86 10.36
N ALA A 259 15.93 -0.67 10.60
CA ALA A 259 16.45 0.49 11.34
C ALA A 259 16.15 1.82 10.61
N GLU A 260 16.12 1.82 9.27
CA GLU A 260 15.68 2.95 8.47
C GLU A 260 14.18 3.21 8.64
N MET A 261 13.35 2.16 8.53
CA MET A 261 11.89 2.24 8.67
C MET A 261 11.46 2.74 10.05
N ALA A 262 12.19 2.38 11.11
CA ALA A 262 11.93 2.83 12.48
C ALA A 262 11.94 4.36 12.65
N LYS A 263 12.53 5.10 11.72
CA LYS A 263 12.53 6.58 11.73
C LYS A 263 11.21 7.21 11.31
N GLN A 264 10.35 6.44 10.62
CA GLN A 264 9.16 6.95 9.94
C GLN A 264 7.87 6.24 10.35
N GLY A 265 7.96 5.02 10.89
CA GLY A 265 6.78 4.25 11.29
C GLY A 265 7.07 3.10 12.24
N HIS A 266 6.00 2.38 12.59
CA HIS A 266 6.00 1.41 13.68
C HIS A 266 6.07 -0.06 13.22
N TYR A 267 6.32 -0.32 11.92
CA TYR A 267 6.42 -1.69 11.42
C TYR A 267 7.48 -2.52 12.18
N HIS A 268 8.59 -1.88 12.55
CA HIS A 268 9.65 -2.51 13.35
C HIS A 268 9.19 -2.98 14.75
N GLU A 269 8.26 -2.26 15.37
CA GLU A 269 7.68 -2.63 16.67
C GLU A 269 6.77 -3.83 16.52
N VAL A 270 5.91 -3.82 15.49
CA VAL A 270 5.02 -4.95 15.18
C VAL A 270 5.83 -6.21 14.93
N LEU A 271 6.84 -6.15 14.06
CA LEU A 271 7.71 -7.31 13.83
C LEU A 271 8.40 -7.76 15.12
N GLY A 272 8.90 -6.83 15.93
CA GLY A 272 9.52 -7.14 17.22
C GLY A 272 8.61 -7.95 18.15
N GLN A 273 7.32 -7.61 18.23
CA GLN A 273 6.34 -8.36 19.01
C GLN A 273 6.22 -9.82 18.55
N TYR A 274 6.24 -10.07 17.24
CA TYR A 274 6.23 -11.44 16.72
C TYR A 274 7.53 -12.18 17.04
N VAL A 275 8.69 -11.53 16.88
CA VAL A 275 9.99 -12.14 17.23
C VAL A 275 10.04 -12.53 18.70
N ASP A 276 9.56 -11.67 19.59
CA ASP A 276 9.49 -11.95 21.03
C ASP A 276 8.50 -13.09 21.34
N ALA A 277 7.33 -13.10 20.70
CA ALA A 277 6.35 -14.17 20.84
C ALA A 277 6.92 -15.53 20.40
N LEU A 278 7.61 -15.59 19.27
CA LEU A 278 8.24 -16.80 18.73
C LEU A 278 9.36 -17.35 19.62
N ALA A 279 10.06 -16.45 20.33
CA ALA A 279 11.07 -16.81 21.32
C ALA A 279 10.46 -17.26 22.67
N GLY A 280 9.18 -16.97 22.90
CA GLY A 280 8.43 -17.31 24.09
C GLY A 280 7.46 -18.47 23.86
N ASP A 281 6.18 -18.25 24.19
CA ASP A 281 5.10 -19.23 24.11
C ASP A 281 4.29 -19.17 22.79
N GLY A 282 4.68 -18.30 21.86
CA GLY A 282 3.96 -18.06 20.61
C GLY A 282 2.75 -17.13 20.75
N THR A 283 2.63 -16.41 21.87
CA THR A 283 1.51 -15.49 22.12
C THR A 283 1.87 -14.04 21.78
N VAL A 284 1.00 -13.36 21.02
CA VAL A 284 1.08 -11.92 20.73
C VAL A 284 -0.04 -11.17 21.50
N VAL A 285 0.30 -10.05 22.13
CA VAL A 285 -0.65 -9.25 22.93
C VAL A 285 -0.91 -7.90 22.26
N GLY A 286 -1.97 -7.85 21.45
CA GLY A 286 -2.45 -6.65 20.74
C GLY A 286 -3.85 -6.24 21.17
N GLY A 287 -4.13 -6.20 22.48
CA GLY A 287 -5.48 -5.95 23.03
C GLY A 287 -6.36 -7.21 23.16
N LYS A 288 -6.01 -8.29 22.46
CA LYS A 288 -6.48 -9.67 22.68
C LYS A 288 -5.28 -10.62 22.55
N VAL A 289 -5.29 -11.70 23.31
CA VAL A 289 -4.32 -12.80 23.19
C VAL A 289 -4.61 -13.52 21.86
N LEU A 290 -3.67 -13.47 20.93
CA LEU A 290 -3.70 -14.19 19.66
C LEU A 290 -2.43 -15.03 19.52
N SER A 291 -2.53 -16.18 18.86
CA SER A 291 -1.32 -16.93 18.49
C SER A 291 -0.63 -16.30 17.28
N VAL A 292 0.68 -16.53 17.16
CA VAL A 292 1.44 -16.13 15.97
C VAL A 292 0.81 -16.71 14.70
N GLU A 293 0.43 -17.99 14.70
CA GLU A 293 -0.17 -18.70 13.56
C GLU A 293 -1.44 -18.01 13.04
N GLU A 294 -2.27 -17.49 13.94
CA GLU A 294 -3.55 -16.85 13.60
C GLU A 294 -3.41 -15.43 13.05
N SER A 295 -2.27 -14.76 13.26
CA SER A 295 -2.21 -13.29 13.16
C SER A 295 -1.09 -12.73 12.28
N TYR A 296 0.01 -13.47 12.09
CA TYR A 296 1.21 -12.89 11.47
C TYR A 296 1.00 -12.39 10.04
N LYS A 297 0.12 -13.07 9.28
CA LYS A 297 -0.20 -12.72 7.89
C LYS A 297 -0.81 -11.34 7.78
N ASP A 298 -1.95 -11.17 8.45
CA ASP A 298 -2.68 -9.90 8.48
C ASP A 298 -1.83 -8.76 9.05
N ALA A 299 -1.01 -9.03 10.07
CA ALA A 299 -0.20 -8.00 10.73
C ALA A 299 1.03 -7.58 9.92
N LEU A 300 1.68 -8.49 9.21
CA LEU A 300 2.91 -8.22 8.46
C LEU A 300 2.66 -7.94 6.97
N GLY A 301 1.46 -8.23 6.46
CA GLY A 301 1.08 -8.00 5.07
C GLY A 301 1.45 -9.15 4.11
N CYS A 302 1.40 -10.38 4.62
CA CYS A 302 1.46 -11.63 3.86
C CYS A 302 0.18 -12.45 4.14
#